data_AF-A0A3A9AHN2-F1
#
_entry.id   AF-A0A3A9AHN2-F1
#
_cell.length_a   1.000
_cell.length_b   1.000
_cell.length_c   1.000
_cell.angle_alpha   90.00
_cell.angle_beta   90.00
_cell.angle_gamma   90.00
#
_symmetry.space_group_name_H-M   'P 1'
#
loop_
_entity.id
_entity.type
_entity.pdbx_description
1 polymer ?
#
loop_
_entity_poly.entity_id
_entity_poly.type
_entity_poly.pdbx_seq_one_letter_code
_entity_poly.pdbx_strand_id
1 'polypeptide(L)'
;MKYAKEHGFPNPKFYVDDGYTGTNFDRPSFKEMSMDIEKGLVKTVIVKDLSRFGRNYIEVGSYSEIIYPEAGVRFIAIMDNVDTGSLESNEFAAFTNLFNEWYPKSDVV
;
A
#
# COMPACT_ATOMS: atom_id res chain seq x y z
N MET A 1 10.25 7.99 10.32
CA MET A 1 10.14 8.04 11.80
C MET A 1 9.22 9.15 12.29
N LYS A 2 9.42 10.42 11.90
CA LYS A 2 8.61 11.56 12.38
C LYS A 2 7.08 11.30 12.28
N TYR A 3 6.59 10.99 11.08
CA TYR A 3 5.16 10.70 10.85
C TYR A 3 4.63 9.57 11.75
N ALA A 4 5.31 8.41 11.76
CA ALA A 4 4.91 7.26 12.57
C ALA A 4 4.79 7.62 14.06
N LYS A 5 5.74 8.37 14.60
CA LYS A 5 5.74 8.80 16.01
C LYS A 5 4.62 9.79 16.31
N GLU A 6 4.41 10.78 15.46
CA GLU A 6 3.39 11.82 15.64
C GLU A 6 1.96 11.27 15.55
N HIS A 7 1.75 10.21 14.77
CA HIS A 7 0.45 9.59 14.54
C HIS A 7 0.22 8.31 15.36
N GLY A 8 1.10 8.02 16.33
CA GLY A 8 0.90 6.93 17.28
C GLY A 8 1.07 5.52 16.69
N PHE A 9 1.92 5.35 15.68
CA PHE A 9 2.28 4.03 15.14
C PHE A 9 3.50 3.46 15.90
N PRO A 10 3.31 2.49 16.81
CA PRO A 10 4.40 1.93 17.61
C PRO A 10 5.26 0.95 16.78
N ASN A 11 6.50 0.74 17.21
CA ASN A 11 7.43 -0.26 16.68
C ASN A 11 7.66 -0.20 15.15
N PRO A 12 8.04 0.95 14.58
CA PRO A 12 8.29 1.04 13.14
C PRO A 12 9.50 0.17 12.75
N LYS A 13 9.30 -0.70 11.76
CA LYS A 13 10.36 -1.41 11.03
C LYS A 13 10.51 -0.77 9.65
N PHE A 14 11.74 -0.63 9.19
CA PHE A 14 12.05 -0.09 7.87
C PHE A 14 12.38 -1.19 6.88
N TYR A 15 11.76 -1.12 5.71
CA TYR A 15 12.05 -1.94 4.54
C TYR A 15 12.60 -1.00 3.47
N VAL A 16 13.86 -1.19 3.07
CA VAL A 16 14.58 -0.25 2.20
C VAL A 16 15.26 -1.01 1.08
N ASP A 17 14.85 -0.72 -0.16
CA ASP A 17 15.40 -1.32 -1.37
C ASP A 17 16.15 -0.25 -2.19
N ASP A 18 17.42 -0.03 -1.87
CA ASP A 18 18.28 0.91 -2.59
C ASP A 18 18.79 0.30 -3.91
N GLY A 19 18.65 1.04 -5.02
CA GLY A 19 19.12 0.61 -6.34
C GLY A 19 18.19 -0.36 -7.09
N TYR A 20 17.00 -0.64 -6.56
CA TYR A 20 15.99 -1.48 -7.23
C TYR A 20 15.05 -0.65 -8.10
N THR A 21 14.57 -1.25 -9.19
CA THR A 21 13.54 -0.63 -10.01
C THR A 21 12.22 -0.55 -9.25
N GLY A 22 11.46 0.53 -9.46
CA GLY A 22 10.08 0.65 -8.95
C GLY A 22 9.05 0.00 -9.87
N THR A 23 9.45 -0.60 -11.00
CA THR A 23 8.52 -1.16 -12.00
C THR A 23 8.10 -2.60 -11.71
N ASN A 24 8.64 -3.23 -10.67
CA ASN A 24 8.26 -4.56 -10.22
C ASN A 24 8.46 -4.67 -8.69
N PHE A 25 8.02 -5.81 -8.14
CA PHE A 25 8.18 -6.13 -6.71
C PHE A 25 9.25 -7.19 -6.44
N ASP A 26 10.18 -7.39 -7.38
CA ASP A 26 11.35 -8.24 -7.15
C ASP A 26 12.40 -7.48 -6.34
N ARG A 27 12.04 -7.16 -5.09
CA ARG A 27 12.84 -6.35 -4.18
C ARG A 27 12.97 -7.05 -2.82
N PRO A 28 14.19 -7.26 -2.29
CA PRO A 28 14.40 -8.05 -1.08
C PRO A 28 13.63 -7.55 0.14
N SER A 29 13.68 -6.26 0.43
CA SER A 29 12.98 -5.70 1.59
C SER A 29 11.48 -5.63 1.38
N PHE A 30 11.00 -5.42 0.16
CA PHE A 30 9.57 -5.59 -0.14
C PHE A 30 9.09 -7.02 0.13
N LYS A 31 9.84 -8.04 -0.32
CA LYS A 31 9.49 -9.44 -0.06
C LYS A 31 9.51 -9.78 1.43
N GLU A 32 10.49 -9.25 2.17
CA GLU A 32 10.54 -9.37 3.62
C GLU A 32 9.29 -8.76 4.28
N MET A 33 8.89 -7.55 3.85
CA MET A 33 7.66 -6.90 4.32
C MET A 33 6.43 -7.74 4.02
N SER A 34 6.30 -8.30 2.82
CA SER A 34 5.20 -9.18 2.44
C SER A 34 5.12 -10.42 3.34
N MET A 35 6.26 -11.06 3.63
CA MET A 35 6.31 -12.20 4.56
C MET A 35 5.91 -11.80 5.99
N ASP A 36 6.30 -10.61 6.45
CA ASP A 36 5.93 -10.13 7.78
C ASP A 36 4.45 -9.73 7.84
N ILE A 37 3.85 -9.29 6.73
CA ILE A 37 2.39 -9.11 6.59
C ILE A 37 1.67 -10.46 6.69
N GLU A 38 2.13 -11.48 5.95
CA GLU A 38 1.55 -12.83 5.98
C GLU A 38 1.61 -13.46 7.38
N LYS A 39 2.67 -13.19 8.15
CA LYS A 39 2.81 -13.60 9.55
C LYS A 39 1.95 -12.77 10.52
N GLY A 40 1.26 -11.74 10.04
CA GLY A 40 0.45 -10.83 10.84
C GLY A 40 1.24 -9.85 11.71
N LEU A 41 2.55 -9.69 11.45
CA LEU A 41 3.45 -8.81 12.21
C LEU A 41 3.33 -7.34 11.80
N VAL A 42 2.89 -7.08 10.57
CA VAL A 42 2.67 -5.75 10.02
C VAL A 42 1.17 -5.48 9.91
N LYS A 43 0.71 -4.37 10.49
CA LYS A 43 -0.69 -3.91 10.41
C LYS A 43 -0.86 -2.61 9.64
N THR A 44 0.22 -1.86 9.44
CA THR A 44 0.22 -0.62 8.68
C THR A 44 1.48 -0.53 7.83
N VAL A 45 1.30 -0.31 6.54
CA VAL A 45 2.38 0.04 5.61
C VAL A 45 2.32 1.54 5.36
N ILE A 46 3.43 2.23 5.59
CA ILE A 46 3.55 3.68 5.43
C ILE A 46 4.67 3.97 4.44
N VAL A 47 4.34 4.65 3.35
CA VAL A 47 5.30 5.12 2.36
C VAL A 47 5.31 6.65 2.30
N LYS A 48 6.42 7.21 1.81
CA LYS A 48 6.52 8.66 1.59
C LYS A 48 5.56 9.11 0.51
N ASP A 49 5.60 8.44 -0.62
CA ASP A 49 4.78 8.70 -1.80
C ASP A 49 4.54 7.37 -2.55
N LEU A 50 3.50 7.28 -3.39
CA LEU A 50 3.13 6.07 -4.14
C LEU A 50 4.28 5.56 -5.01
N SER A 51 5.12 6.45 -5.54
CA SER A 51 6.28 6.08 -6.37
C SER A 51 7.36 5.29 -5.62
N ARG A 52 7.41 5.40 -4.27
CA ARG A 52 8.27 4.55 -3.42
C ARG A 52 7.69 3.16 -3.22
N PHE A 53 6.38 3.05 -3.30
CA PHE A 53 5.73 1.75 -3.30
C PHE A 53 5.93 1.04 -4.64
N GLY A 54 5.53 1.67 -5.75
CA GLY A 54 5.68 1.12 -7.08
C GLY A 54 5.34 2.14 -8.16
N ARG A 55 5.82 1.91 -9.38
CA ARG A 55 5.57 2.72 -10.57
C ARG A 55 4.55 2.10 -11.51
N ASN A 56 4.20 0.83 -11.30
CA ASN A 56 3.07 0.21 -11.96
C ASN A 56 1.80 0.56 -11.19
N TYR A 57 1.06 1.52 -11.71
CA TYR A 57 -0.14 2.07 -11.09
C TYR A 57 -1.25 1.04 -10.85
N ILE A 58 -1.41 0.07 -11.76
CA ILE A 58 -2.38 -1.01 -11.59
C ILE A 58 -1.97 -1.85 -10.38
N GLU A 59 -0.73 -2.32 -10.37
CA GLU A 59 -0.20 -3.11 -9.25
C GLU A 59 -0.30 -2.37 -7.91
N VAL A 60 0.08 -1.09 -7.85
CA VAL A 60 -0.03 -0.27 -6.65
C VAL A 60 -1.47 -0.23 -6.15
N GLY A 61 -2.42 0.03 -7.04
CA GLY A 61 -3.85 0.04 -6.69
C GLY A 61 -4.36 -1.32 -6.22
N SER A 62 -3.93 -2.44 -6.83
CA SER A 62 -4.30 -3.79 -6.37
C SER A 62 -3.88 -4.01 -4.92
N TYR A 63 -2.66 -3.59 -4.58
CA TYR A 63 -2.14 -3.76 -3.23
C TYR A 63 -2.92 -2.96 -2.20
N SER A 64 -3.17 -1.68 -2.49
CA SER A 64 -3.82 -0.78 -1.54
C SER A 64 -5.33 -1.03 -1.41
N GLU A 65 -6.02 -1.41 -2.48
CA GLU A 65 -7.49 -1.54 -2.49
C GLU A 65 -8.00 -2.96 -2.19
N ILE A 66 -7.20 -3.99 -2.49
CA ILE A 66 -7.62 -5.39 -2.40
C ILE A 66 -6.72 -6.16 -1.45
N ILE A 67 -5.44 -6.31 -1.80
CA ILE A 67 -4.53 -7.26 -1.13
C ILE A 67 -4.30 -6.86 0.34
N TYR A 68 -3.98 -5.60 0.61
CA TYR A 68 -3.74 -5.14 1.97
C TYR A 68 -5.02 -5.07 2.81
N PRO A 69 -6.15 -4.54 2.31
CA PRO A 69 -7.42 -4.65 3.02
C PRO A 69 -7.82 -6.09 3.38
N GLU A 70 -7.69 -7.04 2.45
CA GLU A 70 -7.96 -8.47 2.71
C GLU A 70 -6.99 -9.07 3.75
N ALA A 71 -5.74 -8.63 3.76
CA ALA A 71 -4.74 -9.00 4.77
C ALA A 71 -4.95 -8.27 6.12
N GLY A 72 -5.93 -7.36 6.23
CA GLY A 72 -6.14 -6.53 7.41
C GLY A 72 -5.00 -5.54 7.67
N VAL A 73 -4.40 -5.02 6.60
CA VAL A 73 -3.30 -4.05 6.59
C VAL A 73 -3.79 -2.71 6.06
N ARG A 74 -3.53 -1.64 6.81
CA ARG A 74 -3.77 -0.26 6.38
C ARG A 74 -2.60 0.25 5.56
N PHE A 75 -2.87 0.95 4.47
CA PHE A 75 -1.86 1.54 3.60
C PHE A 75 -1.95 3.07 3.64
N ILE A 76 -0.79 3.72 3.82
CA ILE A 76 -0.69 5.19 3.91
C ILE A 76 0.42 5.67 2.98
N ALA A 77 0.11 6.58 2.06
CA ALA A 77 1.11 7.35 1.32
C ALA A 77 1.01 8.83 1.71
N ILE A 78 2.03 9.32 2.39
CA ILE A 78 1.97 10.60 3.13
C ILE A 78 1.80 11.80 2.17
N MET A 79 2.60 11.84 1.11
CA MET A 79 2.62 12.99 0.19
C MET A 79 1.43 13.01 -0.76
N ASP A 80 0.87 11.85 -1.08
CA ASP A 80 -0.27 11.74 -1.98
C ASP A 80 -1.61 11.81 -1.24
N ASN A 81 -1.58 12.05 0.08
CA ASN A 81 -2.75 12.13 0.95
C ASN A 81 -3.65 10.87 0.86
N VAL A 82 -2.98 9.72 0.81
CA VAL A 82 -3.59 8.39 0.72
C VAL A 82 -3.62 7.76 2.10
N ASP A 83 -4.78 7.23 2.44
CA ASP A 83 -4.97 6.44 3.65
C ASP A 83 -6.18 5.51 3.49
N THR A 84 -5.93 4.21 3.36
CA THR A 84 -7.00 3.22 3.14
C THR A 84 -7.83 2.95 4.40
N GLY A 85 -7.40 3.46 5.56
CA GLY A 85 -8.19 3.48 6.79
C GLY A 85 -9.05 4.73 6.97
N SER A 86 -8.97 5.70 6.05
CA SER A 86 -9.74 6.95 6.09
C SER A 86 -10.77 7.00 4.97
N LEU A 87 -11.98 7.47 5.30
CA LEU A 87 -13.08 7.67 4.34
C LEU A 87 -12.85 8.89 3.41
N GLU A 88 -11.83 9.71 3.68
CA GLU A 88 -11.56 10.96 2.94
C GLU A 88 -10.42 10.84 1.90
N SER A 89 -10.03 9.63 1.52
CA SER A 89 -8.93 9.38 0.57
C SER A 89 -9.34 9.68 -0.88
N ASN A 90 -9.22 10.96 -1.27
CA ASN A 90 -9.63 11.46 -2.60
C ASN A 90 -8.85 10.85 -3.77
N GLU A 91 -7.57 10.51 -3.60
CA GLU A 91 -6.74 10.01 -4.71
C GLU A 91 -7.11 8.57 -5.10
N PHE A 92 -7.71 7.81 -4.17
CA PHE A 92 -8.14 6.45 -4.43
C PHE A 92 -9.36 6.37 -5.33
N ALA A 93 -10.24 7.38 -5.35
CA ALA A 93 -11.39 7.38 -6.24
C ALA A 93 -11.01 7.16 -7.71
N ALA A 94 -9.89 7.71 -8.17
CA ALA A 94 -9.39 7.49 -9.53
C ALA A 94 -8.89 6.04 -9.75
N PHE A 95 -8.15 5.48 -8.79
CA PHE A 95 -7.72 4.08 -8.84
C PHE A 95 -8.89 3.12 -8.74
N THR A 96 -9.83 3.34 -7.82
CA THR A 96 -11.06 2.54 -7.65
C THR A 96 -11.87 2.54 -8.94
N ASN A 97 -11.98 3.68 -9.64
CA ASN A 97 -12.64 3.74 -10.94
C ASN A 97 -11.91 2.93 -12.02
N LEU A 98 -10.59 3.08 -12.14
CA LEU A 98 -9.77 2.27 -13.05
C LEU A 98 -9.86 0.78 -12.72
N PHE A 99 -9.85 0.42 -11.44
CA PHE A 99 -10.01 -0.96 -10.99
C PHE A 99 -11.39 -1.51 -11.32
N ASN A 100 -12.46 -0.76 -11.09
CA ASN A 100 -13.80 -1.16 -11.47
C ASN A 100 -13.97 -1.31 -12.99
N GLU A 101 -13.19 -0.58 -13.80
CA GLU A 101 -13.22 -0.70 -15.26
C GLU A 101 -12.47 -1.95 -15.76
N TRP A 102 -11.31 -2.25 -15.17
CA TRP A 102 -10.45 -3.39 -15.56
C TRP A 102 -10.88 -4.71 -14.91
N TYR A 103 -11.38 -4.63 -13.69
CA TYR A 103 -12.03 -5.68 -12.93
C TYR A 103 -13.45 -5.22 -12.63
N PRO A 104 -14.35 -5.19 -13.63
CA PRO A 104 -15.76 -5.03 -13.35
C PRO A 104 -16.10 -6.10 -12.34
N LYS A 105 -16.67 -5.69 -11.19
CA LYS A 105 -17.25 -6.63 -10.23
C LYS A 105 -18.03 -7.65 -11.04
N SER A 106 -17.47 -8.85 -11.18
CA SER A 106 -18.12 -9.92 -11.90
C SER A 106 -19.35 -10.20 -11.07
N ASP A 107 -20.51 -9.94 -11.66
CA ASP A 107 -21.85 -10.11 -11.11
C ASP A 107 -21.86 -10.99 -9.85
N VAL A 108 -21.88 -10.36 -8.67
CA VAL A 108 -22.28 -11.05 -7.45
C VAL A 108 -23.80 -10.98 -7.39
N VAL A 109 -24.38 -12.06 -7.95
CA VAL A 109 -25.71 -12.68 -7.70
C VAL A 109 -26.96 -11.80 -7.61
#